data_AF-E6YJ14-F1
#
_entry.id   AF-E6YJ14-F1
#
_cell.length_a   1.000
_cell.length_b   1.000
_cell.length_c   1.000
_cell.angle_alpha   90.00
_cell.angle_beta   90.00
_cell.angle_gamma   90.00
#
_symmetry.space_group_name_H-M   'P 1'
#
loop_
_entity.id
_entity.type
_entity.pdbx_description
1 polymer ?
#
loop_
_entity_poly.entity_id
_entity_poly.type
_entity_poly.pdbx_seq_one_letter_code
_entity_poly.pdbx_strand_id
1 'polypeptide(L)'
;MIQDNSFPFRGRGRPKGAMNKTTKLFKKALLTAAEKAGDQYGCDGLVSYLCYHAINNPVPFFSLLAKVLPLQVTEEGKENTRVISRIEIVPMIPNEAMNDKFYEASRGSEM
;
A
#
# COMPACT_ATOMS: atom_id res chain seq x y z
N MET A 1 -17.60 34.59 -39.48
CA MET A 1 -17.89 34.36 -38.05
C MET A 1 -18.32 32.91 -37.90
N ILE A 2 -17.42 32.04 -37.48
CA ILE A 2 -17.73 30.62 -37.24
C ILE A 2 -18.43 30.56 -35.88
N GLN A 3 -19.69 30.14 -35.87
CA GLN A 3 -20.44 29.92 -34.65
C GLN A 3 -19.93 28.60 -34.04
N ASP A 4 -19.28 28.67 -32.88
CA ASP A 4 -18.93 27.52 -32.07
C ASP A 4 -20.22 26.87 -31.56
N ASN A 5 -20.79 25.98 -32.37
CA ASN A 5 -21.96 25.19 -32.07
C ASN A 5 -21.57 24.01 -31.17
N SER A 6 -21.01 24.28 -29.99
CA SER A 6 -20.72 23.23 -29.01
C SER A 6 -22.01 22.83 -28.31
N PHE A 7 -22.64 21.76 -28.78
CA PHE A 7 -23.78 21.15 -28.09
C PHE A 7 -23.35 20.83 -26.64
N PRO A 8 -24.08 21.29 -25.60
CA PRO A 8 -23.74 20.92 -24.23
C PRO A 8 -23.83 19.40 -24.14
N PHE A 9 -22.73 18.76 -23.74
CA PHE A 9 -22.62 17.31 -23.53
C PHE A 9 -23.60 16.87 -22.42
N ARG A 10 -24.89 16.79 -22.77
CA ARG A 10 -25.95 16.21 -21.96
C ARG A 10 -25.81 14.69 -22.05
N GLY A 11 -25.53 14.04 -20.91
CA GLY A 11 -25.44 12.58 -20.84
C GLY A 11 -24.14 12.00 -20.29
N ARG A 12 -23.22 12.79 -19.73
CA ARG A 12 -22.18 12.19 -18.87
C ARG A 12 -22.89 11.60 -17.65
N GLY A 13 -22.99 10.27 -17.62
CA GLY A 13 -23.41 9.52 -16.44
C GLY A 13 -22.57 9.90 -15.22
N ARG A 14 -23.00 9.44 -14.05
CA ARG A 14 -22.30 9.71 -12.79
C ARG A 14 -20.79 9.47 -12.94
N PRO A 15 -19.92 10.44 -12.61
CA PRO A 15 -18.49 10.28 -12.82
C PRO A 15 -17.97 9.08 -12.02
N LYS A 16 -17.05 8.32 -12.62
CA LYS A 16 -16.43 7.15 -12.00
C LYS A 16 -15.81 7.56 -10.66
N GLY A 17 -16.17 6.85 -9.59
CA GLY A 17 -15.71 7.15 -8.22
C GLY A 17 -16.60 8.12 -7.43
N ALA A 18 -17.65 8.69 -8.00
CA ALA A 18 -18.54 9.57 -7.24
C ALA A 18 -19.31 8.81 -6.16
N MET A 19 -19.01 9.06 -4.90
CA MET A 19 -19.69 8.46 -3.74
C MET A 19 -21.19 8.79 -3.68
N ASN A 20 -22.01 7.82 -3.26
CA ASN A 20 -23.44 8.01 -3.01
C ASN A 20 -23.69 9.20 -2.06
N LYS A 21 -24.65 10.08 -2.40
CA LYS A 21 -24.97 11.29 -1.63
C LYS A 21 -25.41 10.92 -0.21
N THR A 22 -26.23 9.88 -0.07
CA THR A 22 -26.71 9.38 1.23
C THR A 22 -25.55 8.88 2.11
N THR A 23 -24.68 8.05 1.55
CA THR A 23 -23.48 7.55 2.26
C THR A 23 -22.52 8.67 2.63
N LYS A 24 -22.35 9.69 1.78
CA LYS A 24 -21.51 10.86 2.10
C LYS A 24 -22.09 11.66 3.28
N LEU A 25 -23.41 11.91 3.28
CA LEU A 25 -24.09 12.62 4.35
C LEU A 25 -23.99 11.84 5.67
N PHE A 26 -24.24 10.53 5.61
CA PHE A 26 -24.15 9.65 6.77
C PHE A 26 -22.72 9.62 7.36
N LYS A 27 -21.68 9.46 6.52
CA LYS A 27 -20.27 9.52 6.96
C LYS A 27 -19.95 10.83 7.68
N LYS A 28 -20.43 11.95 7.15
CA LYS A 28 -20.25 13.27 7.80
C LYS A 28 -20.94 13.34 9.15
N ALA A 29 -22.22 12.96 9.22
CA ALA A 29 -22.98 12.98 10.45
C ALA A 29 -22.36 12.08 11.53
N LEU A 30 -21.86 10.91 11.13
CA LEU A 30 -21.17 9.98 12.03
C LEU A 30 -19.87 10.58 12.59
N LEU A 31 -19.04 11.20 11.75
CA LEU A 31 -17.80 11.84 12.20
C LEU A 31 -18.09 13.01 13.16
N THR A 32 -19.06 13.87 12.83
CA THR A 32 -19.47 14.96 13.71
C THR A 32 -20.05 14.47 15.04
N ALA A 33 -20.78 13.35 15.04
CA ALA A 33 -21.28 12.74 16.28
C ALA A 33 -20.12 12.20 17.14
N ALA A 34 -19.13 11.58 16.52
CA ALA A 34 -17.96 11.06 17.22
C ALA A 34 -17.06 12.18 17.79
N GLU A 35 -16.87 13.29 17.06
CA GLU A 35 -16.19 14.49 17.56
C GLU A 35 -16.88 15.03 18.82
N LYS A 36 -18.20 15.27 18.74
CA LYS A 36 -18.98 15.78 19.88
C LYS A 36 -18.99 14.83 21.08
N ALA A 37 -19.00 13.52 20.84
CA ALA A 37 -18.90 12.53 21.91
C ALA A 37 -17.53 12.61 22.59
N GLY A 38 -16.47 12.87 21.83
CA GLY A 38 -15.13 13.03 22.37
C GLY A 38 -14.91 14.33 23.14
N ASP A 39 -15.57 15.42 22.74
CA ASP A 39 -15.59 16.69 23.48
C ASP A 39 -16.16 16.54 24.91
N GLN A 40 -16.90 15.47 25.19
CA GLN A 40 -17.37 15.15 26.54
C GLN A 40 -16.29 14.53 27.43
N TYR A 41 -15.27 13.92 26.84
CA TYR A 41 -14.20 13.22 27.54
C TYR A 41 -12.88 14.01 27.57
N GLY A 42 -12.66 14.92 26.62
CA GLY A 42 -11.45 15.74 26.53
C GLY A 42 -11.62 16.94 25.60
N CYS A 43 -10.53 17.62 25.29
CA CYS A 43 -10.56 18.86 24.49
C CYS A 43 -10.25 18.66 22.99
N ASP A 44 -9.92 17.43 22.57
CA ASP A 44 -9.46 17.13 21.20
C ASP A 44 -10.51 16.37 20.38
N GLY A 45 -11.79 16.50 20.73
CA GLY A 45 -12.92 15.91 20.01
C GLY A 45 -12.70 14.44 19.67
N LEU A 46 -12.62 14.12 18.38
CA LEU A 46 -12.51 12.74 17.89
C LEU A 46 -11.31 11.99 18.47
N VAL A 47 -10.19 12.67 18.73
CA VAL A 47 -9.01 12.03 19.34
C VAL A 47 -9.33 11.60 20.76
N SER A 48 -9.94 12.48 21.56
CA SER A 48 -10.37 12.15 22.93
C SER A 48 -11.38 11.00 22.95
N TYR A 49 -12.29 10.93 21.97
CA TYR A 49 -13.22 9.81 21.81
C TYR A 49 -12.48 8.47 21.57
N LEU A 50 -11.50 8.46 20.65
CA LEU A 50 -10.73 7.27 20.32
C LEU A 50 -9.80 6.85 21.47
N CYS A 51 -9.19 7.80 22.18
CA CYS A 51 -8.38 7.53 23.38
C CYS A 51 -9.23 6.87 24.47
N TYR A 52 -10.45 7.37 24.72
CA TYR A 52 -11.37 6.76 25.66
C TYR A 52 -11.69 5.31 25.27
N HIS A 53 -11.98 5.05 23.99
CA HIS A 53 -12.27 3.69 23.53
C HIS A 53 -11.05 2.77 23.52
N ALA A 54 -9.84 3.28 23.30
CA ALA A 54 -8.62 2.48 23.40
C ALA A 54 -8.42 1.87 24.80
N ILE A 55 -8.81 2.61 25.85
CA ILE A 55 -8.69 2.17 27.25
C ILE A 55 -9.90 1.32 27.67
N ASN A 56 -11.12 1.80 27.41
CA ASN A 56 -12.34 1.17 27.93
C ASN A 56 -12.85 0.00 27.08
N ASN A 57 -12.57 0.01 25.78
CA ASN A 57 -13.07 -0.98 24.83
C ASN A 57 -11.96 -1.39 23.85
N PRO A 58 -10.92 -2.08 24.33
CA PRO A 58 -9.73 -2.37 23.53
C PRO A 58 -10.03 -3.29 22.33
N VAL A 59 -10.97 -4.23 22.45
CA VAL A 59 -11.30 -5.19 21.38
C VAL A 59 -11.82 -4.51 20.10
N PRO A 60 -12.85 -3.64 20.16
CA PRO A 60 -13.24 -2.81 19.02
C PRO A 60 -12.11 -1.92 18.49
N PHE A 61 -11.29 -1.35 19.37
CA PHE A 61 -10.20 -0.46 18.99
C PHE A 61 -9.13 -1.17 18.16
N PHE A 62 -8.70 -2.37 18.56
CA PHE A 62 -7.78 -3.19 17.77
C PHE A 62 -8.30 -3.53 16.37
N SER A 63 -9.61 -3.73 16.22
CA SER A 63 -10.24 -3.96 14.92
C SER A 63 -10.16 -2.74 14.00
N LEU A 64 -10.20 -1.53 14.55
CA LEU A 64 -9.96 -0.30 13.79
C LEU A 64 -8.48 -0.16 13.42
N LEU A 65 -7.58 -0.48 14.36
CA LEU A 65 -6.14 -0.42 14.12
C LEU A 65 -5.72 -1.34 12.97
N ALA A 66 -6.24 -2.57 12.94
CA ALA A 66 -6.02 -3.51 11.84
C ALA A 66 -6.48 -2.98 10.46
N LYS A 67 -7.49 -2.10 10.41
CA LYS A 67 -7.97 -1.46 9.17
C LYS A 67 -7.13 -0.25 8.76
N VAL A 68 -6.49 0.42 9.71
CA VAL A 68 -5.58 1.56 9.45
C VAL A 68 -4.19 1.07 9.06
N LEU A 69 -3.80 -0.12 9.52
CA LEU A 69 -2.54 -0.72 9.11
C LEU A 69 -2.53 -1.00 7.60
N PRO A 70 -1.46 -0.62 6.89
CA PRO A 70 -1.32 -0.90 5.47
C PRO A 70 -1.22 -2.42 5.27
N LEU A 71 -2.21 -3.00 4.58
CA LEU A 71 -2.21 -4.42 4.21
C LEU A 71 -1.24 -4.73 3.05
N GLN A 72 -0.78 -3.70 2.35
CA GLN A 72 0.13 -3.78 1.22
C GLN A 72 1.28 -2.81 1.45
N VAL A 73 2.50 -3.21 1.12
CA VAL A 73 3.65 -2.29 1.02
C VAL A 73 3.27 -1.28 -0.07
N THR A 74 2.91 -0.07 0.35
CA THR A 74 2.53 0.98 -0.59
C THR A 74 3.83 1.64 -1.03
N GLU A 75 4.25 1.40 -2.27
CA GLU A 75 5.41 2.03 -2.89
C GLU A 75 5.14 3.51 -3.18
N GLU A 76 4.89 4.31 -2.16
CA GLU A 76 4.86 5.77 -2.30
C GLU A 76 6.30 6.31 -2.23
N GLY A 77 7.00 6.16 -3.35
CA GLY A 77 8.24 6.90 -3.63
C GLY A 77 9.53 6.09 -3.60
N LYS A 78 10.07 5.84 -4.80
CA LYS A 78 11.46 5.50 -5.16
C LYS A 78 11.89 4.03 -5.01
N GLU A 79 11.86 3.34 -6.16
CA GLU A 79 13.01 2.67 -6.77
C GLU A 79 13.83 1.72 -5.88
N ASN A 80 13.32 0.50 -5.60
CA ASN A 80 14.11 -0.74 -5.58
C ASN A 80 13.37 -2.00 -5.07
N THR A 81 12.10 -2.19 -5.40
CA THR A 81 11.56 -3.56 -5.33
C THR A 81 12.10 -4.31 -6.55
N ARG A 82 13.18 -5.08 -6.35
CA ARG A 82 13.72 -5.97 -7.39
C ARG A 82 12.66 -7.03 -7.69
N VAL A 83 11.79 -6.75 -8.65
CA VAL A 83 10.96 -7.76 -9.29
C VAL A 83 11.93 -8.73 -9.95
N ILE A 84 12.06 -9.94 -9.38
CA ILE A 84 12.88 -10.99 -9.99
C ILE A 84 12.15 -11.43 -11.25
N SER A 85 12.52 -10.86 -12.39
CA SER A 85 11.91 -11.12 -13.69
C SER A 85 12.43 -12.40 -14.35
N ARG A 86 13.52 -12.97 -13.84
CA ARG A 86 14.13 -14.18 -14.38
C ARG A 86 14.85 -14.99 -13.30
N ILE A 87 14.57 -16.29 -13.27
CA ILE A 87 15.25 -17.28 -12.44
C ILE A 87 15.88 -18.28 -13.40
N GLU A 88 17.20 -18.39 -13.40
CA GLU A 88 17.94 -19.41 -14.15
C GLU A 88 18.52 -20.41 -13.15
N ILE A 89 18.26 -21.70 -13.37
CA ILE A 89 18.80 -22.77 -12.55
C ILE A 89 20.14 -23.16 -13.17
N VAL A 90 21.23 -22.96 -12.44
CA VAL A 90 22.59 -23.31 -12.88
C VAL A 90 23.12 -24.46 -12.02
N PRO A 91 23.69 -25.52 -12.61
CA PRO A 91 24.34 -26.58 -11.85
C PRO A 91 25.57 -26.03 -11.10
N MET A 92 25.61 -26.26 -9.79
CA MET A 92 26.77 -25.93 -8.96
C MET A 92 27.91 -26.91 -9.27
N ILE A 93 29.00 -26.42 -9.84
CA ILE A 93 30.22 -27.21 -10.00
C ILE A 93 30.98 -27.12 -8.67
N PRO A 94 31.30 -28.25 -8.01
CA PRO A 94 32.11 -28.26 -6.80
C PRO A 94 33.47 -27.61 -7.06
N ASN A 95 33.93 -26.77 -6.13
CA ASN A 95 35.17 -26.00 -6.27
C ASN A 95 36.42 -26.89 -6.41
N GLU A 96 36.33 -28.15 -6.00
CA GLU A 96 37.38 -29.16 -6.17
C GLU A 96 37.66 -29.46 -7.65
N ALA A 97 36.65 -29.39 -8.53
CA ALA A 97 36.82 -29.60 -9.97
C ALA A 97 37.46 -28.41 -10.71
N MET A 98 37.57 -27.23 -10.06
CA MET A 98 38.28 -26.08 -10.65
C MET A 98 39.79 -26.17 -10.48
N ASN A 99 40.30 -26.90 -9.49
CA ASN A 99 41.75 -27.05 -9.32
C ASN A 99 42.36 -28.00 -10.35
N ASP A 100 41.65 -29.06 -10.75
CA ASP A 100 42.25 -30.09 -11.62
C ASP A 100 42.57 -29.62 -13.05
N LYS A 101 41.94 -28.55 -13.55
CA LYS A 101 42.23 -28.03 -14.90
C LYS A 101 43.37 -27.01 -14.96
N PHE A 102 43.85 -26.49 -13.83
CA PHE A 102 45.03 -25.63 -13.79
C PHE A 102 46.33 -26.41 -13.53
N TYR A 103 46.23 -27.60 -12.92
CA TYR A 103 47.40 -28.45 -12.65
C TYR A 103 47.86 -29.31 -13.86
N GLU A 104 46.96 -29.72 -14.76
CA GLU A 104 47.36 -30.49 -15.95
C GLU A 104 47.95 -29.63 -17.08
N ALA A 105 47.62 -28.33 -17.14
CA ALA A 105 48.22 -27.40 -18.10
C ALA A 105 49.69 -27.06 -17.78
N SER A 106 50.12 -27.27 -16.53
CA SER A 106 51.49 -26.96 -16.07
C SER A 106 52.44 -28.17 -16.11
N ARG A 107 51.95 -29.35 -16.51
CA ARG A 107 52.75 -30.59 -16.57
C ARG A 107 53.04 -31.09 -17.99
N GLY A 108 52.69 -30.31 -19.00
CA GLY A 108 52.98 -30.58 -20.43
C GLY A 108 54.20 -29.85 -20.99
N SER A 109 55.00 -29.19 -20.14
CA SER A 109 56.19 -28.42 -20.52
C SER A 109 57.40 -28.78 -19.67
N GLU A 110 57.66 -30.06 -19.46
CA GLU A 110 58.97 -30.57 -19.03
C GLU A 110 59.02 -32.08 -19.34
N MET A 111 59.37 -32.39 -20.58
CA MET A 111 60.21 -33.51 -21.06
C MET A 111 60.15 -33.58 -22.59
#